data_AF-A0A831XL22-F1
#
_entry.id   AF-A0A831XL22-F1
#
_cell.length_a   1.000
_cell.length_b   1.000
_cell.length_c   1.000
_cell.angle_alpha   90.00
_cell.angle_beta   90.00
_cell.angle_gamma   90.00
#
_symmetry.space_group_name_H-M   'P 1'
#
loop_
_entity.id
_entity.type
_entity.pdbx_description
1 polymer ?
#
loop_
_entity_poly.entity_id
_entity_poly.type
_entity_poly.pdbx_seq_one_letter_code
_entity_poly.pdbx_strand_id
1 'polypeptide(L)'
;MGGNVYYETVGTAPSRVFIVQFENVPPYDGSGSARFEFKLLEATQSIEVHYDQLVRDIGTPEGGIGLNNDDGTDGAGYYCGTGYPTKAGDGSNDWAVRFYGGSLPVEISAFAIE
;
A
#
# COMPACT_ATOMS: atom_id res chain seq x y z
N MET A 1 14.56 9.25 14.80
CA MET A 1 13.28 8.56 14.55
C MET A 1 13.59 7.19 13.99
N GLY A 2 12.72 6.21 14.22
CA GLY A 2 12.87 4.85 13.71
C GLY A 2 11.50 4.19 13.65
N GLY A 3 11.39 3.18 12.81
CA GLY A 3 10.21 2.32 12.72
C GLY A 3 10.65 0.88 12.54
N ASN A 4 9.69 -0.03 12.64
CA ASN A 4 9.96 -1.45 12.49
C ASN A 4 9.47 -1.92 11.13
N VAL A 5 10.23 -2.83 10.52
CA VAL A 5 9.81 -3.54 9.32
C VAL A 5 9.82 -5.04 9.65
N TYR A 6 8.67 -5.67 9.48
CA TYR A 6 8.50 -7.10 9.67
C TYR A 6 8.23 -7.75 8.33
N TYR A 7 8.62 -9.01 8.19
CA TYR A 7 8.27 -9.80 7.01
C TYR A 7 8.03 -11.25 7.39
N GLU A 8 7.10 -11.88 6.70
CA GLU A 8 6.85 -13.31 6.81
C GLU A 8 6.28 -13.87 5.51
N THR A 9 6.44 -15.18 5.33
CA THR A 9 5.73 -15.93 4.28
C THR A 9 4.84 -16.94 4.97
N VAL A 10 3.53 -16.81 4.77
CA VAL A 10 2.52 -17.72 5.32
C VAL A 10 1.96 -18.63 4.22
N GLY A 11 1.47 -19.81 4.62
CA GLY A 11 0.91 -20.81 3.71
C GLY A 11 1.95 -21.70 3.02
N THR A 12 1.50 -22.45 2.03
CA THR A 12 2.32 -23.40 1.25
C THR A 12 2.02 -23.24 -0.22
N ALA A 13 3.02 -23.50 -1.08
CA ALA A 13 2.82 -23.41 -2.52
C ALA A 13 1.67 -24.35 -2.97
N PRO A 14 0.83 -23.93 -3.93
CA PRO A 14 0.89 -22.70 -4.74
C PRO A 14 0.12 -21.51 -4.14
N SER A 15 -0.20 -21.51 -2.84
CA SER A 15 -1.04 -20.52 -2.18
C SER A 15 -0.33 -19.87 -1.00
N ARG A 16 0.86 -19.32 -1.24
CA ARG A 16 1.60 -18.54 -0.24
C ARG A 16 1.19 -17.07 -0.29
N VAL A 17 1.34 -16.40 0.85
CA VAL A 17 1.29 -14.95 0.96
C VAL A 17 2.60 -14.46 1.54
N PHE A 18 3.31 -13.59 0.83
CA PHE A 18 4.46 -12.88 1.37
C PHE A 18 3.99 -11.52 1.89
N ILE A 19 4.26 -11.25 3.17
CA ILE A 19 3.78 -10.08 3.89
C ILE A 19 5.00 -9.24 4.27
N VAL A 20 4.94 -7.93 4.02
CA VAL A 20 5.91 -6.94 4.53
C VAL A 20 5.13 -5.85 5.23
N GLN A 21 5.34 -5.71 6.54
CA GLN A 21 4.64 -4.73 7.38
C GLN A 21 5.60 -3.63 7.84
N PHE A 22 5.15 -2.39 7.71
CA PHE A 22 5.83 -1.18 8.19
C PHE A 22 5.06 -0.64 9.38
N GLU A 23 5.72 -0.52 10.53
CA GLU A 23 5.13 -0.05 11.79
C GLU A 23 5.86 1.20 12.28
N ASN A 24 5.15 2.34 12.29
CA ASN A 24 5.65 3.65 12.69
C ASN A 24 6.94 4.08 11.96
N VAL A 25 7.01 3.81 10.66
CA VAL A 25 8.17 4.16 9.83
C VAL A 25 8.08 5.63 9.42
N PRO A 26 9.07 6.48 9.73
CA PRO A 26 9.04 7.88 9.32
C PRO A 26 9.33 8.00 7.81
N PRO A 27 8.70 8.96 7.11
CA PRO A 27 9.04 9.30 5.74
C PRO A 27 10.48 9.82 5.63
N TYR A 28 11.12 9.63 4.48
CA TYR A 28 12.53 9.96 4.25
C TYR A 28 12.89 11.42 4.59
N ASP A 29 12.01 12.36 4.25
CA ASP A 29 12.20 13.80 4.41
C ASP A 29 11.06 14.49 5.17
N GLY A 30 10.32 13.75 6.01
CA GLY A 30 9.17 14.27 6.75
C GLY A 30 9.20 13.92 8.24
N SER A 31 8.26 14.51 8.96
CA SER A 31 8.15 14.43 10.43
C SER A 31 7.05 13.49 10.93
N GLY A 32 6.24 12.93 10.04
CA GLY A 32 5.14 12.04 10.36
C GLY A 32 5.53 10.57 10.51
N SER A 33 4.56 9.68 10.27
CA SER A 33 4.72 8.23 10.39
C SER A 33 3.82 7.49 9.39
N ALA A 34 4.30 6.33 8.98
CA ALA A 34 3.59 5.39 8.12
C ALA A 34 3.37 4.04 8.84
N ARG A 35 2.15 3.52 8.73
CA ARG A 35 1.71 2.20 9.17
C ARG A 35 0.86 1.57 8.07
N PHE A 36 1.43 0.56 7.42
CA PHE A 36 0.85 -0.14 6.29
C PHE A 36 1.55 -1.48 6.06
N GLU A 37 0.97 -2.34 5.24
CA GLU A 37 1.55 -3.62 4.83
C GLU A 37 1.33 -3.89 3.35
N PHE A 38 2.30 -4.59 2.74
CA PHE A 38 2.15 -5.24 1.45
C PHE A 38 1.87 -6.72 1.65
N LYS A 39 0.93 -7.27 0.88
CA LYS A 39 0.69 -8.70 0.74
C LYS A 39 0.83 -9.10 -0.72
N LEU A 40 1.76 -10.01 -1.03
CA LEU A 40 1.89 -10.60 -2.35
C LEU A 40 1.20 -11.96 -2.32
N LEU A 41 0.09 -12.08 -3.05
CA LEU A 41 -0.75 -13.28 -3.08
C LEU A 41 -0.38 -14.14 -4.28
N GLU A 42 0.26 -15.29 -4.04
CA GLU A 42 0.71 -16.20 -5.09
C GLU A 42 -0.45 -16.77 -5.91
N ALA A 43 -1.53 -17.16 -5.25
CA ALA A 43 -2.67 -17.84 -5.89
C ALA A 43 -3.41 -16.96 -6.90
N THR A 44 -3.50 -15.66 -6.63
CA THR A 44 -4.25 -14.68 -7.44
C THR A 44 -3.35 -13.79 -8.28
N GLN A 45 -2.03 -13.89 -8.12
CA GLN A 45 -1.05 -13.01 -8.78
C GLN A 45 -1.38 -11.53 -8.57
N SER A 46 -1.74 -11.18 -7.34
CA SER A 46 -2.12 -9.83 -6.96
C SER A 46 -1.31 -9.33 -5.77
N ILE A 47 -1.17 -8.02 -5.68
CA ILE A 47 -0.54 -7.34 -4.54
C ILE A 47 -1.62 -6.54 -3.84
N GLU A 48 -1.74 -6.70 -2.53
CA GLU A 48 -2.58 -5.85 -1.70
C GLU A 48 -1.74 -4.94 -0.84
N VAL A 49 -2.25 -3.75 -0.61
CA VAL A 49 -1.71 -2.76 0.30
C VAL A 49 -2.80 -2.46 1.30
N HIS A 50 -2.59 -2.83 2.56
CA HIS A 50 -3.48 -2.45 3.65
C HIS A 50 -2.82 -1.32 4.41
N TYR A 51 -3.57 -0.28 4.74
CA TYR A 51 -2.99 0.90 5.36
C TYR A 51 -3.92 1.49 6.41
N ASP A 52 -3.30 2.13 7.39
CA ASP A 52 -4.00 2.71 8.52
C ASP A 52 -3.56 4.18 8.72
N GLN A 53 -2.25 4.42 8.69
CA GLN A 53 -1.69 5.76 8.86
C GLN A 53 -0.64 6.03 7.80
N LEU A 54 -0.79 7.13 7.06
CA LEU A 54 0.20 7.58 6.07
C LEU A 54 0.32 9.10 6.17
N VAL A 55 1.21 9.54 7.06
CA VAL A 55 1.38 10.96 7.41
C VAL A 55 2.79 11.38 7.02
N ARG A 56 2.90 12.28 6.03
CA ARG A 56 4.19 12.88 5.65
C ARG A 56 4.73 13.80 6.75
N ASP A 57 3.93 14.78 7.19
CA ASP A 57 4.30 15.71 8.26
C ASP A 57 3.22 15.83 9.34
N ILE A 58 3.63 16.11 10.57
CA ILE A 58 2.71 16.25 11.69
C ILE A 58 1.73 17.39 11.39
N GLY A 59 0.44 17.09 11.37
CA GLY A 59 -0.62 18.05 11.02
C GLY A 59 -0.98 18.09 9.53
N THR A 60 -0.23 17.42 8.66
CA THR A 60 -0.55 17.21 7.23
C THR A 60 -0.63 15.72 6.94
N PRO A 61 -1.82 15.10 7.09
CA PRO A 61 -2.03 13.69 6.77
C PRO A 61 -2.12 13.54 5.25
N GLU A 62 -0.97 13.71 4.60
CA GLU A 62 -0.78 13.52 3.18
C GLU A 62 0.21 12.37 3.01
N GLY A 63 -0.17 11.37 2.24
CA GLY A 63 0.67 10.24 1.90
C GLY A 63 0.27 9.64 0.56
N GLY A 64 1.11 8.76 0.04
CA GLY A 64 0.77 7.93 -1.10
C GLY A 64 1.43 6.57 -0.98
N ILE A 65 0.77 5.54 -1.47
CA ILE A 65 1.38 4.23 -1.72
C ILE A 65 1.24 3.91 -3.18
N GLY A 66 2.28 3.34 -3.77
CA GLY A 66 2.22 2.88 -5.14
C GLY A 66 3.21 1.77 -5.41
N LEU A 67 3.08 1.22 -6.61
CA LEU A 67 4.01 0.26 -7.19
C LEU A 67 4.55 0.85 -8.49
N ASN A 68 5.84 0.68 -8.70
CA ASN A 68 6.53 1.02 -9.95
C ASN A 68 7.05 -0.25 -10.60
N ASN A 69 7.08 -0.27 -11.93
CA ASN A 69 7.85 -1.27 -12.64
C ASN A 69 9.36 -1.07 -12.40
N ASP A 70 10.13 -2.12 -12.67
CA ASP A 70 11.57 -2.18 -12.35
C ASP A 70 12.38 -1.06 -13.04
N ASP A 71 12.00 -0.67 -14.25
CA ASP A 71 12.63 0.41 -15.02
C ASP A 71 12.06 1.81 -14.72
N GLY A 72 11.05 1.89 -13.84
CA GLY A 72 10.44 3.15 -13.40
C GLY A 72 9.67 3.91 -14.49
N THR A 73 9.34 3.26 -15.60
CA THR A 73 8.61 3.86 -16.73
C THR A 73 7.09 3.86 -16.55
N ASP A 74 6.56 3.00 -15.70
CA ASP A 74 5.14 2.89 -15.38
C ASP A 74 4.94 2.72 -13.87
N GLY A 75 3.83 3.23 -13.36
CA GLY A 75 3.54 3.21 -11.94
C GLY A 75 2.05 3.41 -11.65
N ALA A 76 1.61 2.70 -10.62
CA ALA A 76 0.26 2.75 -10.11
C ALA A 76 0.30 3.26 -8.67
N GLY A 77 -0.23 4.46 -8.45
CA GLY A 77 -0.24 5.12 -7.14
C GLY A 77 -1.65 5.35 -6.61
N TYR A 78 -1.77 5.33 -5.30
CA TYR A 78 -2.98 5.64 -4.55
C TYR A 78 -2.66 6.73 -3.51
N TYR A 79 -3.42 7.82 -3.56
CA TYR A 79 -3.27 8.94 -2.65
C TYR A 79 -4.11 8.74 -1.39
N CYS A 80 -3.50 8.91 -0.22
CA CYS A 80 -4.13 8.73 1.09
C CYS A 80 -3.99 10.04 1.86
N GLY A 81 -4.92 10.97 1.61
CA GLY A 81 -4.97 12.29 2.26
C GLY A 81 -6.23 12.49 3.11
N THR A 82 -6.29 13.56 3.93
CA THR A 82 -7.55 13.91 4.62
C THR A 82 -8.65 14.30 3.66
N GLY A 83 -9.74 13.54 3.74
CA GLY A 83 -10.93 13.70 2.90
C GLY A 83 -11.41 12.38 2.30
N TYR A 84 -11.31 11.29 3.05
CA TYR A 84 -11.56 9.89 2.64
C TYR A 84 -10.38 9.25 1.89
N PRO A 85 -10.02 7.98 2.21
CA PRO A 85 -9.16 7.18 1.35
C PRO A 85 -9.89 6.87 0.05
N THR A 86 -9.71 7.77 -0.92
CA THR A 86 -10.32 7.70 -2.25
C THR A 86 -9.24 7.34 -3.25
N LYS A 87 -9.55 6.48 -4.23
CA LYS A 87 -8.78 6.50 -5.47
C LYS A 87 -8.95 7.92 -5.98
N ALA A 88 -7.87 8.70 -6.06
CA ALA A 88 -7.88 10.14 -6.32
C ALA A 88 -9.19 10.65 -6.97
N GLY A 89 -10.17 11.05 -6.13
CA GLY A 89 -11.47 11.59 -6.57
C GLY A 89 -12.73 10.71 -6.48
N ASP A 90 -12.75 9.53 -5.86
CA ASP A 90 -13.94 8.64 -5.83
C ASP A 90 -14.77 8.60 -4.52
N GLY A 91 -14.36 9.26 -3.45
CA GLY A 91 -15.16 9.40 -2.21
C GLY A 91 -15.30 8.16 -1.33
N SER A 92 -14.63 7.04 -1.62
CA SER A 92 -14.68 5.79 -0.84
C SER A 92 -13.87 5.85 0.47
N ASN A 93 -14.17 4.98 1.45
CA ASN A 93 -13.36 4.74 2.64
C ASN A 93 -12.61 3.41 2.48
N ASP A 94 -11.65 3.35 1.57
CA ASP A 94 -10.92 2.11 1.35
C ASP A 94 -9.77 1.98 2.34
N TRP A 95 -9.69 0.90 3.12
CA TRP A 95 -8.53 0.63 3.97
C TRP A 95 -7.50 -0.25 3.28
N ALA A 96 -7.80 -0.69 2.06
CA ALA A 96 -6.89 -1.47 1.25
C ALA A 96 -7.02 -1.18 -0.25
N VAL A 97 -5.91 -1.38 -0.95
CA VAL A 97 -5.79 -1.27 -2.41
C VAL A 97 -5.23 -2.57 -2.95
N ARG A 98 -5.80 -3.10 -4.03
CA ARG A 98 -5.31 -4.27 -4.75
C ARG A 98 -4.82 -3.87 -6.13
N PHE A 99 -3.62 -4.33 -6.45
CA PHE A 99 -2.97 -4.24 -7.75
C PHE A 99 -2.97 -5.64 -8.38
N TYR A 100 -3.45 -5.74 -9.61
CA TYR A 100 -3.48 -7.01 -10.34
C TYR A 100 -2.27 -7.12 -11.29
N GLY A 101 -1.66 -8.31 -11.33
CA GLY A 101 -0.68 -8.65 -12.36
C GLY A 101 -1.36 -8.81 -13.72
N GLY A 102 -0.79 -8.21 -14.78
CA GLY A 102 -1.32 -8.24 -16.14
C GLY A 102 -0.53 -7.34 -17.09
N SER A 103 -0.72 -7.49 -18.40
CA SER A 103 -0.17 -6.56 -19.40
C SER A 103 -0.63 -5.14 -19.08
N LEU A 104 0.33 -4.20 -19.07
CA LEU A 104 0.11 -2.79 -18.71
C LEU A 104 -1.15 -2.20 -19.38
N PRO A 105 -1.90 -1.34 -18.65
CA PRO A 105 -1.58 -0.75 -17.35
C PRO A 105 -1.96 -1.63 -16.14
N VAL A 106 -1.28 -1.44 -15.01
CA VAL A 106 -1.64 -2.07 -13.72
C VAL A 106 -3.02 -1.58 -13.28
N GLU A 107 -3.96 -2.51 -13.10
CA GLU A 107 -5.30 -2.18 -12.60
C GLU A 107 -5.29 -2.02 -11.07
N ILE A 108 -5.93 -0.94 -10.59
CA ILE A 108 -6.09 -0.61 -9.17
C ILE A 108 -7.57 -0.76 -8.78
N SER A 109 -7.85 -1.58 -7.78
CA SER A 109 -9.16 -1.68 -7.14
C SER A 109 -9.02 -1.43 -5.64
N ALA A 110 -9.84 -0.55 -5.10
CA ALA A 110 -9.84 -0.23 -3.68
C ALA A 110 -11.05 -0.89 -2.99
N PHE A 111 -10.87 -1.31 -1.73
CA PHE A 111 -11.86 -2.08 -0.99
C PHE A 111 -11.76 -1.86 0.54
N ALA A 112 -12.85 -2.13 1.25
CA ALA A 112 -12.89 -2.13 2.71
C ALA A 112 -12.39 -3.47 3.29
N ILE A 113 -11.74 -3.43 4.45
CA ILE A 113 -11.36 -4.60 5.22
C ILE A 113 -12.57 -5.02 6.08
N GLU A 114 -12.93 -6.31 6.07
CA GLU A 114 -14.01 -6.89 6.89
C GLU A 114 -13.69 -6.94 8.40
#